data_AF-A0A7X7L3V5-F1
#
_entry.id   AF-A0A7X7L3V5-F1
#
_cell.length_a   1.000
_cell.length_b   1.000
_cell.length_c   1.000
_cell.angle_alpha   90.00
_cell.angle_beta   90.00
_cell.angle_gamma   90.00
#
_symmetry.space_group_name_H-M   'P 1'
#
loop_
_entity.id
_entity.type
_entity.pdbx_description
1 polymer ?
#
loop_
_entity_poly.entity_id
_entity_poly.type
_entity_poly.pdbx_seq_one_letter_code
_entity_poly.pdbx_strand_id
1 'polypeptide(L)'
;MAETKKPRRLTDTEVNVPISLAADLLEFHSSEFEAALEQSLVVNAELIASELMRGLEASGLIGAANESASSAQAGEWIPVKSFSNLRALVGGRFENLKKKWVEAGLPLREKVGKSGDRRVEPEAWSILAAWILKQGYEARLADAKSGYFFEIRKLSA
;
A
#
# COMPACT_ATOMS: atom_id res chain seq x y z
N MET A 1 -24.57 86.19 14.12
CA MET A 1 -24.39 85.70 12.74
C MET A 1 -23.28 84.67 12.77
N ALA A 2 -23.59 83.38 12.61
CA ALA A 2 -22.63 82.28 12.70
C ALA A 2 -22.62 81.53 11.37
N GLU A 3 -21.50 81.57 10.65
CA GLU A 3 -21.27 80.83 9.41
C GLU A 3 -20.99 79.35 9.72
N THR A 4 -21.85 78.46 9.24
CA THR A 4 -21.66 77.01 9.32
C THR A 4 -20.85 76.52 8.13
N LYS A 5 -19.62 76.10 8.41
CA LYS A 5 -18.66 75.50 7.47
C LYS A 5 -19.13 74.09 7.08
N LYS A 6 -19.56 73.90 5.82
CA LYS A 6 -19.94 72.59 5.27
C LYS A 6 -18.73 71.64 5.19
N PRO A 7 -18.85 70.36 5.59
CA PRO A 7 -17.76 69.39 5.47
C PRO A 7 -17.58 68.92 4.02
N ARG A 8 -16.32 68.94 3.55
CA ARG A 8 -15.86 68.35 2.28
C ARG A 8 -16.05 66.84 2.35
N ARG A 9 -16.87 66.27 1.47
CA ARG A 9 -16.93 64.82 1.23
C ARG A 9 -15.61 64.38 0.60
N LEU A 10 -14.92 63.46 1.27
CA LEU A 10 -13.89 62.62 0.66
C LEU A 10 -14.61 61.73 -0.36
N THR A 11 -14.28 61.87 -1.63
CA THR A 11 -14.76 61.00 -2.69
C THR A 11 -14.09 59.65 -2.54
N ASP A 12 -14.89 58.61 -2.33
CA ASP A 12 -14.48 57.22 -2.44
C ASP A 12 -13.74 57.03 -3.76
N THR A 13 -12.46 56.69 -3.66
CA THR A 13 -11.64 56.36 -4.83
C THR A 13 -12.01 54.92 -5.17
N GLU A 14 -13.01 54.75 -6.04
CA GLU A 14 -13.35 53.44 -6.60
C GLU A 14 -12.13 52.94 -7.38
N VAL A 15 -11.36 52.05 -6.75
CA VAL A 15 -10.31 51.29 -7.40
C VAL A 15 -11.02 50.32 -8.34
N ASN A 16 -11.23 50.75 -9.58
CA ASN A 16 -11.80 49.92 -10.64
C ASN A 16 -10.75 48.89 -11.07
N VAL A 17 -10.69 47.77 -10.35
CA VAL A 17 -9.86 46.63 -10.73
C VAL A 17 -10.49 46.00 -11.96
N PRO A 18 -9.79 45.97 -13.12
CA PRO A 18 -10.33 45.35 -14.31
C PRO A 18 -10.62 43.86 -14.02
N ILE A 19 -11.82 43.42 -14.38
CA ILE A 19 -12.37 42.08 -14.08
C ILE A 19 -11.41 40.95 -14.48
N SER A 20 -10.60 41.14 -15.54
CA SER A 20 -9.54 40.22 -15.96
C SER A 20 -8.47 39.99 -14.89
N LEU A 21 -8.02 41.04 -14.19
CA LEU A 21 -7.00 40.95 -13.16
C LEU A 21 -7.53 40.26 -11.89
N ALA A 22 -8.82 40.44 -11.60
CA ALA A 22 -9.48 39.77 -10.48
C ALA A 22 -9.63 38.26 -10.72
N ALA A 23 -9.87 37.84 -11.98
CA ALA A 23 -9.94 36.43 -12.35
C ALA A 23 -8.55 35.76 -12.25
N ASP A 24 -7.51 36.41 -12.78
CA ASP A 24 -6.13 35.88 -12.73
C ASP A 24 -5.62 35.75 -11.29
N LEU A 25 -5.94 36.71 -10.41
CA LEU A 25 -5.60 36.63 -8.99
C LEU A 25 -6.35 35.51 -8.27
N LEU A 26 -7.63 35.28 -8.62
CA LEU A 26 -8.42 34.21 -8.02
C LEU A 26 -7.88 32.83 -8.42
N GLU A 27 -7.52 32.66 -9.69
CA GLU A 27 -6.94 31.43 -10.23
C GLU A 27 -5.56 31.14 -9.61
N PHE A 28 -4.71 32.18 -9.48
CA PHE A 28 -3.42 32.06 -8.82
C PHE A 28 -3.55 31.63 -7.35
N HIS A 29 -4.42 32.29 -6.57
CA HIS A 29 -4.64 31.93 -5.17
C HIS A 29 -5.31 30.56 -5.01
N SER A 30 -6.16 30.15 -5.96
CA SER A 30 -6.74 28.79 -5.98
C SER A 30 -5.63 27.75 -6.16
N SER A 31 -4.70 27.99 -7.08
CA SER A 31 -3.58 27.07 -7.35
C SER A 31 -2.60 26.98 -6.17
N GLU A 32 -2.27 28.10 -5.52
CA GLU A 32 -1.42 28.08 -4.31
C GLU A 32 -2.11 27.36 -3.14
N PHE A 33 -3.42 27.54 -2.99
CA PHE A 33 -4.21 26.87 -1.97
C PHE A 33 -4.30 25.35 -2.20
N GLU A 34 -4.50 24.91 -3.44
CA GLU A 34 -4.47 23.50 -3.83
C GLU A 34 -3.09 22.88 -3.55
N ALA A 35 -2.00 23.54 -3.94
CA ALA A 35 -0.65 23.07 -3.67
C ALA A 35 -0.35 22.96 -2.16
N ALA A 36 -0.82 23.93 -1.36
CA ALA A 36 -0.69 23.88 0.09
C ALA A 36 -1.51 22.74 0.72
N LEU A 37 -2.72 22.49 0.20
CA LEU A 37 -3.54 21.35 0.63
C LEU A 37 -2.88 20.01 0.30
N GLU A 38 -2.37 19.84 -0.92
CA GLU A 38 -1.65 18.62 -1.32
C GLU A 38 -0.44 18.36 -0.43
N GLN A 39 0.39 19.38 -0.19
CA GLN A 39 1.52 19.26 0.72
C GLN A 39 1.08 18.91 2.14
N SER A 40 0.00 19.52 2.64
CA SER A 40 -0.52 19.22 3.97
C SER A 40 -1.00 17.76 4.08
N LEU A 41 -1.63 17.21 3.03
CA LEU A 41 -2.09 15.84 3.00
C LEU A 41 -0.93 14.85 2.95
N VAL A 42 0.12 15.14 2.18
CA VAL A 42 1.34 14.32 2.13
C VAL A 42 2.01 14.28 3.50
N VAL A 43 2.26 15.44 4.12
CA VAL A 43 2.88 15.51 5.45
C VAL A 43 2.04 14.77 6.50
N ASN A 44 0.72 14.92 6.44
CA ASN A 44 -0.17 14.26 7.38
C ASN A 44 -0.20 12.74 7.17
N ALA A 45 -0.15 12.28 5.91
CA ALA A 45 -0.04 10.86 5.58
C ALA A 45 1.28 10.25 6.09
N GLU A 46 2.40 10.96 5.91
CA GLU A 46 3.70 10.56 6.45
C GLU A 46 3.68 10.48 7.98
N LEU A 47 3.10 11.47 8.65
CA LEU A 47 3.00 11.50 10.11
C LEU A 47 2.13 10.36 10.64
N ILE A 48 0.98 10.09 10.01
CA ILE A 48 0.13 8.95 10.35
C ILE A 48 0.88 7.63 10.12
N ALA A 49 1.61 7.49 9.01
CA ALA A 49 2.39 6.29 8.73
C ALA A 49 3.50 6.07 9.76
N SER A 50 4.22 7.13 10.16
CA SER A 50 5.25 7.07 11.20
C SER A 50 4.66 6.72 12.57
N GLU A 51 3.52 7.30 12.95
CA GLU A 51 2.84 6.99 14.21
C GLU A 51 2.30 5.56 14.23
N LEU A 52 1.77 5.06 13.11
CA LEU A 52 1.36 3.66 12.97
C LEU A 52 2.55 2.72 13.08
N MET A 53 3.67 3.00 12.39
CA MET A 53 4.89 2.19 12.51
C MET A 53 5.41 2.18 13.95
N ARG A 54 5.47 3.35 14.60
CA ARG A 54 5.89 3.45 16.00
C ARG A 54 4.95 2.70 16.95
N GLY A 55 3.63 2.75 16.71
CA GLY A 55 2.64 1.98 17.46
C GLY A 55 2.78 0.47 17.25
N LEU A 56 3.10 0.03 16.03
CA LEU A 56 3.37 -1.36 15.69
C LEU A 56 4.70 -1.88 16.29
N GLU A 57 5.72 -1.03 16.40
CA GLU A 57 6.96 -1.32 17.12
C GLU A 57 6.72 -1.42 18.63
N ALA A 58 6.04 -0.43 19.22
CA ALA A 58 5.75 -0.38 20.65
C ALA A 58 4.82 -1.51 21.13
N SER A 59 3.91 -1.97 20.27
CA SER A 59 3.05 -3.13 20.54
C SER A 59 3.78 -4.47 20.34
N GLY A 60 5.05 -4.45 19.93
CA GLY A 60 5.84 -5.66 19.71
C GLY A 60 5.39 -6.46 18.48
N LEU A 61 4.50 -5.94 17.64
CA LEU A 61 4.04 -6.60 16.41
C LEU A 61 5.14 -6.64 15.34
N ILE A 62 5.93 -5.56 15.21
CA ILE A 62 7.08 -5.53 14.30
C ILE A 62 8.28 -6.29 14.88
N GLY A 63 8.51 -6.20 16.19
CA GLY A 63 9.51 -7.01 16.89
C GLY A 63 9.22 -8.51 16.78
N ALA A 64 7.97 -8.92 17.01
CA ALA A 64 7.55 -10.30 16.85
C ALA A 64 7.57 -10.76 15.39
N ALA A 65 7.24 -9.92 14.41
CA ALA A 65 7.35 -10.30 13.00
C ALA A 65 8.82 -10.52 12.56
N ASN A 66 9.76 -9.71 13.06
CA ASN A 66 11.18 -9.80 12.71
C ASN A 66 11.94 -10.88 13.52
N GLU A 67 11.58 -11.08 14.79
CA GLU A 67 12.14 -12.14 15.64
C GLU A 67 11.49 -13.52 15.45
N SER A 68 10.22 -13.59 15.04
CA SER A 68 9.58 -14.87 14.66
C SER A 68 10.14 -15.42 13.34
N ALA A 69 10.68 -14.57 12.47
CA ALA A 69 11.38 -15.01 11.26
C ALA A 69 12.75 -15.66 11.58
N SER A 70 13.36 -15.31 12.73
CA SER A 70 14.76 -15.60 13.02
C SER A 70 15.00 -16.63 14.14
N SER A 71 13.99 -16.97 14.97
CA SER A 71 14.22 -17.83 16.15
C SER A 71 13.31 -19.08 16.28
N ALA A 72 12.37 -19.31 15.37
CA ALA A 72 11.73 -20.63 15.29
C ALA A 72 12.75 -21.63 14.71
N GLN A 73 12.95 -22.79 15.34
CA GLN A 73 13.66 -23.93 14.76
C GLN A 73 12.99 -24.33 13.44
N ALA A 74 13.44 -23.66 12.39
CA ALA A 74 12.80 -23.59 11.11
C ALA A 74 13.00 -24.90 10.35
N GLY A 75 11.90 -25.59 10.01
CA GLY A 75 11.97 -26.66 9.01
C GLY A 75 12.59 -26.17 7.70
N GLU A 76 13.07 -27.10 6.89
CA GLU A 76 13.62 -26.79 5.57
C GLU A 76 12.58 -26.07 4.68
N TRP A 77 13.01 -25.04 3.95
CA TRP A 77 12.16 -24.37 2.95
C TRP A 77 11.93 -25.29 1.75
N ILE A 78 10.67 -25.64 1.49
CA ILE A 78 10.25 -26.55 0.44
C ILE A 78 9.83 -25.75 -0.80
N PRO A 79 10.45 -25.97 -1.96
CA PRO A 79 10.12 -25.23 -3.18
C PRO A 79 8.79 -25.69 -3.79
N VAL A 80 7.89 -24.73 -4.03
CA VAL A 80 6.58 -24.96 -4.66
C VAL A 80 6.64 -24.64 -6.15
N LYS A 81 6.68 -25.70 -6.96
CA LYS A 81 6.74 -25.62 -8.43
C LYS A 81 5.39 -25.63 -9.12
N SER A 82 4.35 -26.13 -8.45
CA SER A 82 3.03 -26.27 -9.04
C SER A 82 1.92 -26.29 -7.99
N PHE A 83 0.70 -26.06 -8.44
CA PHE A 83 -0.50 -26.17 -7.61
C PHE A 83 -0.62 -27.55 -6.94
N SER A 84 -0.36 -28.62 -7.70
CA SER A 84 -0.41 -30.00 -7.20
C SER A 84 0.62 -30.24 -6.08
N ASN A 85 1.81 -29.65 -6.21
CA ASN A 85 2.85 -29.71 -5.19
C ASN A 85 2.40 -29.00 -3.90
N LEU A 86 1.87 -27.78 -3.99
CA LEU A 86 1.32 -27.07 -2.82
C LEU A 86 0.23 -27.88 -2.12
N ARG A 87 -0.72 -28.41 -2.90
CA ARG A 87 -1.84 -29.19 -2.38
C ARG A 87 -1.38 -30.43 -1.62
N ALA A 88 -0.33 -31.10 -2.10
CA ALA A 88 0.22 -32.28 -1.43
C ALA A 88 0.88 -31.94 -0.09
N LEU A 89 1.50 -30.76 0.03
CA LEU A 89 2.19 -30.31 1.23
C LEU A 89 1.22 -29.75 2.29
N VAL A 90 0.34 -28.85 1.86
CA VAL A 90 -0.50 -28.04 2.76
C VAL A 90 -1.89 -28.64 2.98
N GLY A 91 -2.36 -29.48 2.04
CA GLY A 91 -3.69 -30.08 2.10
C GLY A 91 -4.83 -29.08 1.82
N GLY A 92 -6.01 -29.36 2.39
CA GLY A 92 -7.18 -28.47 2.32
C GLY A 92 -8.18 -28.76 1.19
N ARG A 93 -9.28 -27.98 1.15
CA ARG A 93 -10.33 -28.10 0.13
C ARG A 93 -9.84 -27.58 -1.22
N PHE A 94 -9.88 -28.44 -2.24
CA PHE A 94 -9.36 -28.20 -3.59
C PHE A 94 -9.89 -26.89 -4.22
N GLU A 95 -11.20 -26.65 -4.19
CA GLU A 95 -11.80 -25.49 -4.87
C GLU A 95 -11.34 -24.16 -4.28
N ASN A 96 -11.25 -24.08 -2.95
CA ASN A 96 -10.84 -22.86 -2.26
C ASN A 96 -9.36 -22.55 -2.54
N LEU A 97 -8.49 -23.56 -2.47
CA LEU A 97 -7.06 -23.40 -2.78
C LEU A 97 -6.85 -23.01 -4.24
N LYS A 98 -7.60 -23.63 -5.16
CA LYS A 98 -7.53 -23.32 -6.60
C LYS A 98 -7.91 -21.88 -6.89
N LYS A 99 -8.96 -21.37 -6.26
CA LYS A 99 -9.39 -19.98 -6.40
C LYS A 99 -8.27 -19.01 -5.98
N LYS A 100 -7.72 -19.19 -4.78
CA LYS A 100 -6.63 -18.34 -4.24
C LYS A 100 -5.36 -18.40 -5.08
N TRP A 101 -5.02 -19.58 -5.59
CA TRP A 101 -3.87 -19.77 -6.47
C TRP A 101 -3.99 -18.96 -7.76
N VAL A 102 -5.16 -19.02 -8.41
CA VAL A 102 -5.42 -18.30 -9.66
C VAL A 102 -5.49 -16.79 -9.42
N GLU A 103 -6.15 -16.36 -8.33
CA GLU A 103 -6.22 -14.95 -7.93
C GLU A 103 -4.83 -14.36 -7.69
N ALA A 104 -3.90 -15.12 -7.09
CA ALA A 104 -2.51 -14.70 -6.90
C ALA A 104 -1.69 -14.61 -8.21
N GLY A 105 -2.31 -14.85 -9.38
CA GLY A 105 -1.65 -14.83 -10.68
C GLY A 105 -0.80 -16.06 -10.97
N LEU A 106 -0.95 -17.14 -10.17
CA LEU A 106 -0.16 -18.35 -10.34
C LEU A 106 -0.79 -19.30 -11.37
N PRO A 107 0.00 -19.88 -12.29
CA PRO A 107 -0.53 -20.74 -13.34
C PRO A 107 -0.90 -22.13 -12.80
N LEU A 108 -2.04 -22.68 -13.24
CA LEU A 108 -2.47 -24.04 -12.84
C LEU A 108 -1.69 -25.17 -13.54
N ARG A 109 -1.12 -24.89 -14.71
CA ARG A 109 -0.27 -25.82 -15.47
C ARG A 109 1.11 -25.20 -15.61
N GLU A 110 2.15 -25.97 -15.33
CA GLU A 110 3.52 -25.60 -15.69
C GLU A 110 3.57 -25.37 -17.20
N LYS A 111 3.81 -24.13 -17.64
CA LYS A 111 4.37 -23.91 -18.98
C LYS A 111 5.85 -24.24 -18.87
N VAL A 112 6.20 -25.51 -19.12
CA VAL A 112 7.59 -25.96 -19.22
C VAL A 112 8.36 -24.98 -20.12
N GLY A 113 9.42 -24.38 -19.58
CA GLY A 113 10.34 -23.55 -20.36
C GLY A 113 10.00 -22.06 -20.52
N LYS A 114 8.93 -21.55 -19.90
CA LYS A 114 8.73 -20.09 -19.82
C LYS A 114 8.69 -19.64 -18.36
N SER A 115 9.85 -19.18 -17.88
CA SER A 115 9.96 -18.16 -16.81
C SER A 115 9.41 -16.82 -17.32
N GLY A 116 8.25 -16.85 -17.99
CA GLY A 116 7.61 -15.69 -18.58
C GLY A 116 6.95 -14.91 -17.47
N ASP A 117 7.51 -13.73 -17.21
CA ASP A 117 6.87 -12.59 -16.56
C ASP A 117 5.89 -12.99 -15.44
N ARG A 118 6.45 -13.47 -14.34
CA ARG A 118 5.69 -13.87 -13.14
C ARG A 118 5.18 -12.61 -12.44
N ARG A 119 4.14 -11.99 -12.98
CA ARG A 119 3.37 -10.96 -12.26
C ARG A 119 2.48 -11.66 -11.25
N VAL A 120 3.06 -11.97 -10.09
CA VAL A 120 2.29 -12.28 -8.90
C VAL A 120 1.56 -11.01 -8.48
N GLU A 121 0.26 -11.11 -8.26
CA GLU A 121 -0.54 -9.98 -7.79
C GLU A 121 -0.33 -9.85 -6.26
N PRO A 122 0.25 -8.73 -5.76
CA PRO A 122 0.65 -8.62 -4.36
C PRO A 122 -0.50 -8.79 -3.36
N GLU A 123 -1.69 -8.27 -3.67
CA GLU A 123 -2.84 -8.32 -2.77
C GLU A 123 -3.35 -9.77 -2.61
N ALA A 124 -3.59 -10.47 -3.71
CA ALA A 124 -4.02 -11.85 -3.74
C ALA A 124 -2.93 -12.82 -3.26
N TRP A 125 -1.65 -12.49 -3.46
CA TRP A 125 -0.55 -13.22 -2.82
C TRP A 125 -0.64 -13.16 -1.30
N SER A 126 -0.89 -11.98 -0.72
CA SER A 126 -1.03 -11.84 0.73
C SER A 126 -2.18 -12.71 1.27
N ILE A 127 -3.29 -12.81 0.53
CA ILE A 127 -4.44 -13.66 0.87
C ILE A 127 -4.06 -15.15 0.81
N LEU A 128 -3.31 -15.56 -0.21
CA LEU A 128 -2.81 -16.93 -0.34
C LEU A 128 -1.82 -17.26 0.78
N ALA A 129 -0.84 -16.40 1.06
CA ALA A 129 0.14 -16.58 2.12
C ALA A 129 -0.52 -16.67 3.51
N ALA A 130 -1.50 -15.80 3.80
CA ALA A 130 -2.28 -15.87 5.03
C ALA A 130 -3.11 -17.16 5.13
N TRP A 131 -3.61 -17.68 4.01
CA TRP A 131 -4.28 -18.98 4.00
C TRP A 131 -3.30 -20.11 4.30
N ILE A 132 -2.10 -20.10 3.69
CA ILE A 132 -1.03 -21.08 3.94
C ILE A 132 -0.59 -21.03 5.42
N LEU A 133 -0.49 -19.83 5.99
CA LEU A 133 -0.20 -19.60 7.41
C LEU A 133 -1.21 -20.26 8.34
N LYS A 134 -2.50 -20.15 8.03
CA LYS A 134 -3.56 -20.84 8.79
C LYS A 134 -3.46 -22.37 8.74
N GLN A 135 -2.76 -22.93 7.76
CA GLN A 135 -2.51 -24.38 7.67
C GLN A 135 -1.22 -24.80 8.42
N GLY A 136 -0.57 -23.87 9.14
CA GLY A 136 0.67 -24.14 9.87
C GLY A 136 1.93 -24.05 9.00
N TYR A 137 1.88 -23.30 7.90
CA TYR A 137 3.02 -23.12 7.00
C TYR A 137 3.33 -21.65 6.77
N GLU A 138 4.58 -21.27 6.79
CA GLU A 138 5.03 -19.98 6.31
C GLU A 138 5.28 -20.04 4.80
N ALA A 139 5.04 -18.94 4.08
CA ALA A 139 5.26 -18.86 2.63
C ALA A 139 6.04 -17.59 2.28
N ARG A 140 7.02 -17.72 1.38
CA ARG A 140 7.79 -16.58 0.84
C ARG A 140 7.98 -16.70 -0.65
N LEU A 141 7.91 -15.57 -1.36
CA LEU A 141 8.15 -15.55 -2.81
C LEU A 141 9.57 -15.95 -3.13
N ALA A 142 9.72 -16.71 -4.22
CA ALA A 142 11.01 -17.08 -4.75
C ALA A 142 11.59 -15.95 -5.61
N ASP A 143 12.92 -15.89 -5.71
CA ASP A 143 13.57 -15.04 -6.70
C ASP A 143 13.08 -15.37 -8.12
N ALA A 144 13.13 -14.38 -9.01
CA ALA A 144 12.71 -14.53 -10.40
C ALA A 144 13.47 -15.66 -11.14
N LYS A 145 14.65 -16.04 -10.64
CA LYS A 145 15.54 -17.04 -11.26
C LYS A 145 15.35 -18.46 -10.73
N SER A 146 14.57 -18.68 -9.67
CA SER A 146 14.64 -19.93 -8.90
C SER A 146 13.94 -21.13 -9.55
N GLY A 147 13.21 -20.96 -10.65
CA GLY A 147 12.52 -22.07 -11.33
C GLY A 147 11.30 -22.63 -10.58
N TYR A 148 11.00 -22.15 -9.37
CA TYR A 148 9.78 -22.40 -8.60
C TYR A 148 9.06 -21.07 -8.28
N PHE A 149 7.80 -21.11 -7.83
CA PHE A 149 7.00 -19.90 -7.61
C PHE A 149 7.28 -19.24 -6.25
N PHE A 150 7.30 -20.07 -5.21
CA PHE A 150 7.52 -19.65 -3.83
C PHE A 150 8.00 -20.85 -3.03
N GLU A 151 8.41 -20.61 -1.81
CA GLU A 151 8.82 -21.64 -0.87
C GLU A 151 7.87 -21.63 0.31
N ILE A 152 7.65 -22.80 0.88
CA ILE A 152 6.92 -22.92 2.15
C ILE A 152 7.77 -23.62 3.19
N ARG A 153 7.52 -23.31 4.45
CA ARG A 153 8.17 -23.96 5.59
C ARG A 153 7.11 -24.33 6.60
N LYS A 154 7.18 -25.53 7.16
CA LYS A 154 6.29 -25.93 8.24
C LYS A 154 6.67 -25.18 9.52
N LEU A 155 5.69 -24.52 10.14
CA LEU A 155 5.87 -23.95 11.46
C LEU A 155 5.83 -25.10 12.47
N SER A 156 6.90 -25.28 13.23
CA SER A 156 6.92 -26.16 14.39
C SER A 156 5.85 -25.67 15.38
N ALA A 157 4.89 -26.53 15.70
CA ALA A 157 3.89 -26.28 16.73
C ALA A 157 4.53 -26.25 18.12
#